data_AF-A0A7V5GYX3-F1
#
_entry.id   AF-A0A7V5GYX3-F1
#
_cell.length_a   1.000
_cell.length_b   1.000
_cell.length_c   1.000
_cell.angle_alpha   90.00
_cell.angle_beta   90.00
_cell.angle_gamma   90.00
#
_symmetry.space_group_name_H-M   'P 1'
#
loop_
_entity.id
_entity.type
_entity.pdbx_description
1 polymer ?
#
loop_
_entity_poly.entity_id
_entity_poly.type
_entity_poly.pdbx_seq_one_letter_code
_entity_poly.pdbx_strand_id
1 'polypeptide(L)'
;MMFLVEKYGFLLLFCALTLMGCATQSKRNSLNVRNDFFNQTFLQAVKNLSFDKIEPSELDASHLDLLGVVQLVLKSQFEQVESKVKRLISERNDSQFLAEYFRLLSFSLIFQSKWKELLPSSSYYFFDPDSVFLLARAFSQIEKDTIVFWKEADTLSFFTAPSGAIIVKVLVNGRARNFWFDTGTNYTIVSSKTAEDCNLPILSTEKSKAITLTNFRVDVIPTYIRSLKIGEIELLNQPCLIVDDFNLKLRLFASNISTEIYGILGWKSLQNCKFTIDYKNRILIIQKPRYEYR
;
A
#
# COMPACT_ATOMS: atom_id res chain seq x y z
N MET A 1 -42.89 -33.67 10.37
CA MET A 1 -43.10 -34.26 11.70
C MET A 1 -42.27 -35.54 11.78
N MET A 2 -40.99 -35.43 12.15
CA MET A 2 -40.17 -36.58 12.53
C MET A 2 -38.96 -36.07 13.31
N PHE A 3 -38.99 -36.26 14.62
CA PHE A 3 -37.89 -36.05 15.54
C PHE A 3 -37.77 -37.29 16.42
N LEU A 4 -36.53 -37.57 16.82
CA LEU A 4 -36.10 -38.28 18.03
C LEU A 4 -36.19 -39.81 18.10
N VAL A 5 -35.01 -40.43 18.08
CA VAL A 5 -34.54 -41.53 18.95
C VAL A 5 -33.00 -41.28 19.04
N GLU A 6 -32.25 -41.25 20.14
CA GLU A 6 -32.06 -42.09 21.35
C GLU A 6 -31.37 -41.19 22.43
N LYS A 7 -31.69 -41.10 23.76
CA LYS A 7 -31.82 -42.04 24.89
C LYS A 7 -30.61 -42.97 25.04
N TYR A 8 -29.85 -43.17 26.12
CA TYR A 8 -29.67 -42.78 27.54
C TYR A 8 -28.24 -43.33 27.85
N GLY A 9 -27.42 -42.93 28.84
CA GLY A 9 -27.63 -42.52 30.21
C GLY A 9 -26.44 -43.04 31.05
N PHE A 10 -26.03 -42.31 32.08
CA PHE A 10 -25.74 -42.87 33.41
C PHE A 10 -25.64 -41.74 34.44
N LEU A 11 -26.19 -42.03 35.61
CA LEU A 11 -26.47 -41.17 36.75
C LEU A 11 -25.48 -41.49 37.89
N LEU A 12 -25.08 -40.48 38.67
CA LEU A 12 -24.86 -40.46 40.15
C LEU A 12 -23.78 -39.41 40.49
N LEU A 13 -24.11 -38.22 41.01
CA LEU A 13 -24.42 -37.81 42.39
C LEU A 13 -23.20 -37.49 43.30
N PHE A 14 -23.18 -36.22 43.74
CA PHE A 14 -22.62 -35.63 44.98
C PHE A 14 -21.10 -35.59 45.23
N CYS A 15 -20.55 -34.37 45.24
CA CYS A 15 -20.09 -33.73 46.48
C CYS A 15 -19.82 -32.24 46.25
N ALA A 16 -20.48 -31.40 47.06
CA ALA A 16 -20.11 -30.00 47.22
C ALA A 16 -18.84 -29.91 48.08
N LEU A 17 -17.82 -29.22 47.59
CA LEU A 17 -16.82 -28.56 48.43
C LEU A 17 -16.47 -27.22 47.77
N THR A 18 -16.85 -26.19 48.49
CA THR A 18 -16.67 -24.78 48.21
C THR A 18 -15.22 -24.35 48.47
N LEU A 19 -14.82 -23.25 47.80
CA LEU A 19 -13.75 -22.30 48.13
C LEU A 19 -12.30 -22.72 47.80
N MET A 20 -11.78 -22.23 46.66
CA MET A 20 -10.90 -21.06 46.60
C MET A 20 -10.35 -20.89 45.19
N GLY A 21 -10.83 -19.84 44.52
CA GLY A 21 -10.36 -19.42 43.20
C GLY A 21 -10.87 -18.02 42.89
N CYS A 22 -10.73 -17.12 43.87
CA CYS A 22 -11.03 -15.70 43.70
C CYS A 22 -10.14 -15.11 42.60
N ALA A 23 -10.80 -14.66 41.53
CA ALA A 23 -10.55 -13.37 40.89
C ALA A 23 -9.09 -12.99 40.52
N THR A 24 -8.45 -13.76 39.64
CA THR A 24 -7.25 -13.28 38.92
C THR A 24 -7.31 -13.45 37.41
N GLN A 25 -8.27 -14.22 36.87
CA GLN A 25 -8.38 -14.45 35.42
C GLN A 25 -9.34 -13.48 34.69
N SER A 26 -10.32 -12.91 35.40
CA SER A 26 -11.32 -11.97 34.84
C SER A 26 -10.77 -10.54 34.61
N LYS A 27 -9.91 -10.05 35.52
CA LYS A 27 -9.29 -8.71 35.40
C LYS A 27 -8.25 -8.64 34.27
N ARG A 28 -7.47 -9.70 34.06
CA ARG A 28 -6.43 -9.74 33.02
C ARG A 28 -7.04 -9.78 31.61
N ASN A 29 -8.11 -10.55 31.42
CA ASN A 29 -8.82 -10.60 30.15
C ASN A 29 -9.58 -9.28 29.85
N SER A 30 -10.21 -8.66 30.84
CA SER A 30 -10.92 -7.38 30.64
C SER A 30 -9.99 -6.19 30.39
N LEU A 31 -8.82 -6.14 31.05
CA LEU A 31 -7.78 -5.14 30.78
C LEU A 31 -7.21 -5.30 29.36
N ASN A 32 -6.93 -6.52 28.92
CA ASN A 32 -6.44 -6.78 27.56
C ASN A 32 -7.49 -6.38 26.51
N VAL A 33 -8.76 -6.75 26.69
CA VAL A 33 -9.84 -6.39 25.75
C VAL A 33 -10.02 -4.87 25.65
N ARG A 34 -9.94 -4.15 26.77
CA ARG A 34 -10.03 -2.68 26.77
C ARG A 34 -8.85 -2.03 26.06
N ASN A 35 -7.64 -2.54 26.30
CA ASN A 35 -6.43 -2.03 25.66
C ASN A 35 -6.43 -2.30 24.15
N ASP A 36 -6.83 -3.50 23.74
CA ASP A 36 -6.96 -3.88 22.33
C ASP A 36 -8.01 -3.02 21.61
N PHE A 37 -9.14 -2.76 22.25
CA PHE A 37 -10.17 -1.88 21.71
C PHE A 37 -9.65 -0.44 21.55
N PHE A 38 -8.97 0.10 22.57
CA PHE A 38 -8.36 1.42 22.51
C PHE A 38 -7.31 1.53 21.41
N ASN A 39 -6.43 0.53 21.30
CA ASN A 39 -5.43 0.47 20.24
C ASN A 39 -6.08 0.45 18.85
N GLN A 40 -7.19 -0.27 18.67
CA GLN A 40 -7.94 -0.29 17.42
C GLN A 40 -8.59 1.06 17.12
N THR A 41 -9.25 1.70 18.10
CA THR A 41 -9.87 3.02 17.90
C THR A 41 -8.83 4.10 17.61
N PHE A 42 -7.70 4.07 18.32
CA PHE A 42 -6.55 4.92 18.06
C PHE A 42 -5.99 4.71 16.64
N LEU A 43 -5.69 3.47 16.25
CA LEU A 43 -5.19 3.17 14.91
C LEU A 43 -6.20 3.57 13.82
N GLN A 44 -7.49 3.44 14.08
CA GLN A 44 -8.54 3.88 13.16
C GLN A 44 -8.55 5.41 13.01
N ALA A 45 -8.37 6.15 14.11
CA ALA A 45 -8.24 7.61 14.07
C ALA A 45 -7.00 8.04 13.28
N VAL A 46 -5.85 7.39 13.51
CA VAL A 46 -4.61 7.62 12.76
C VAL A 46 -4.80 7.34 11.27
N LYS A 47 -5.40 6.20 10.90
CA LYS A 47 -5.66 5.82 9.49
C LYS A 47 -6.60 6.81 8.79
N ASN A 48 -7.56 7.37 9.52
CA ASN A 48 -8.52 8.35 9.02
C ASN A 48 -8.00 9.79 9.09
N LEU A 49 -6.76 10.00 9.54
CA LEU A 49 -6.19 11.33 9.83
C LEU A 49 -7.07 12.20 10.74
N SER A 50 -7.88 11.56 11.59
CA SER A 50 -8.80 12.22 12.52
C SER A 50 -8.13 12.44 13.87
N PHE A 51 -7.03 13.21 13.86
CA PHE A 51 -6.21 13.43 15.05
C PHE A 51 -6.93 14.22 16.16
N ASP A 52 -8.00 14.94 15.80
CA ASP A 52 -8.94 15.59 16.70
C ASP A 52 -9.67 14.61 17.63
N LYS A 53 -9.77 13.34 17.24
CA LYS A 53 -10.42 12.27 18.01
C LYS A 53 -9.48 11.54 18.96
N ILE A 54 -8.24 12.01 19.08
CA ILE A 54 -7.22 11.37 19.91
C ILE A 54 -6.99 12.27 21.13
N GLU A 55 -7.43 11.80 22.30
CA GLU A 55 -7.23 12.50 23.57
C GLU A 55 -5.78 12.34 24.05
N PRO A 56 -4.96 13.41 24.10
CA PRO A 56 -3.54 13.29 24.45
C PRO A 56 -3.29 12.71 25.84
N SER A 57 -4.22 12.91 26.78
CA SER A 57 -4.12 12.40 28.14
C SER A 57 -4.24 10.87 28.25
N GLU A 58 -4.75 10.20 27.22
CA GLU A 58 -4.91 8.75 27.19
C GLU A 58 -3.73 8.03 26.50
N LEU A 59 -2.76 8.78 25.96
CA LEU A 59 -1.65 8.23 25.20
C LEU A 59 -0.47 7.85 26.10
N ASP A 60 -0.02 6.61 25.98
CA ASP A 60 1.27 6.19 26.54
C ASP A 60 2.44 6.54 25.59
N ALA A 61 3.66 6.18 26.02
CA ALA A 61 4.87 6.42 25.24
C ALA A 61 4.85 5.74 23.86
N SER A 62 4.28 4.54 23.72
CA SER A 62 4.20 3.82 22.45
C SER A 62 3.28 4.51 21.46
N HIS A 63 2.15 5.04 21.93
CA HIS A 63 1.21 5.81 21.11
C HIS A 63 1.84 7.12 20.62
N LEU A 64 2.54 7.83 21.52
CA LEU A 64 3.25 9.06 21.18
C LEU A 64 4.40 8.82 20.19
N ASP A 65 5.13 7.72 20.36
CA ASP A 65 6.17 7.30 19.42
C ASP A 65 5.61 7.09 18.01
N LEU A 66 4.50 6.36 17.89
CA LEU A 66 3.82 6.11 16.61
C LEU A 66 3.27 7.40 15.98
N LEU A 67 2.60 8.27 16.74
CA LEU A 67 2.15 9.58 16.24
C LEU A 67 3.32 10.41 15.72
N GLY A 68 4.44 10.39 16.44
CA GLY A 68 5.64 11.09 16.01
C GLY A 68 6.20 10.55 14.69
N VAL A 69 6.13 9.23 14.44
CA VAL A 69 6.51 8.66 13.12
C VAL A 69 5.51 9.08 12.04
N VAL A 70 4.20 9.02 12.32
CA VAL A 70 3.14 9.44 11.38
C VAL A 70 3.31 10.89 10.97
N GLN A 71 3.62 11.79 11.90
CA GLN A 71 3.89 13.21 11.60
C GLN A 71 5.08 13.39 10.66
N LEU A 72 6.15 12.62 10.84
CA LEU A 72 7.32 12.66 9.93
C LEU A 72 6.92 12.20 8.51
N VAL A 73 6.08 11.16 8.39
CA VAL A 73 5.54 10.70 7.10
C VAL A 73 4.68 11.77 6.43
N LEU A 74 3.77 12.41 7.17
CA LEU A 74 2.91 13.49 6.65
C LEU A 74 3.71 14.70 6.18
N LYS A 75 4.87 14.96 6.79
CA LYS A 75 5.82 16.01 6.38
C LYS A 75 6.82 15.55 5.32
N SER A 76 6.68 14.32 4.81
CA SER A 76 7.61 13.70 3.86
C SER A 76 9.07 13.68 4.33
N GLN A 77 9.31 13.62 5.65
CA GLN A 77 10.65 13.57 6.26
C GLN A 77 11.17 12.12 6.36
N PHE A 78 11.25 11.46 5.20
CA PHE A 78 11.44 10.01 5.10
C PHE A 78 12.76 9.49 5.69
N GLU A 79 13.86 10.25 5.61
CA GLU A 79 15.12 9.88 6.28
C GLU A 79 14.99 9.85 7.82
N GLN A 80 14.18 10.75 8.38
CA GLN A 80 13.90 10.77 9.81
C GLN A 80 12.93 9.65 10.20
N VAL A 81 11.97 9.32 9.33
CA VAL A 81 11.09 8.13 9.50
C VAL A 81 11.96 6.89 9.63
N GLU A 82 12.87 6.67 8.70
CA GLU A 82 13.75 5.49 8.72
C GLU A 82 14.58 5.41 10.00
N SER A 83 15.27 6.50 10.35
CA SER A 83 16.15 6.55 11.52
C SER A 83 15.36 6.32 12.81
N LYS A 84 14.19 6.97 12.95
CA LYS A 84 13.33 6.84 14.13
C LYS A 84 12.74 5.44 14.24
N VAL A 85 12.24 4.88 13.14
CA VAL A 85 11.62 3.54 13.14
C VAL A 85 12.67 2.46 13.40
N LYS A 86 13.83 2.48 12.74
CA LYS A 86 14.91 1.52 12.98
C LYS A 86 15.31 1.49 14.47
N ARG A 87 15.39 2.67 15.11
CA ARG A 87 15.64 2.80 16.55
C ARG A 87 14.51 2.24 17.42
N LEU A 88 13.25 2.56 17.11
CA LEU A 88 12.09 2.07 17.87
C LEU A 88 11.97 0.55 17.82
N ILE A 89 12.23 -0.06 16.66
CA ILE A 89 12.21 -1.52 16.51
C ILE A 89 13.34 -2.17 17.33
N SER A 90 14.53 -1.55 17.42
CA SER A 90 15.62 -2.07 18.25
C SER A 90 15.40 -1.89 19.76
N GLU A 91 14.82 -0.76 20.17
CA GLU A 91 14.62 -0.41 21.59
C GLU A 91 13.34 -1.02 22.18
N ARG A 92 12.33 -1.27 21.36
CA ARG A 92 10.98 -1.70 21.77
C ARG A 92 10.46 -2.84 20.89
N ASN A 93 11.16 -3.98 20.91
CA ASN A 93 10.78 -5.16 20.12
C ASN A 93 9.48 -5.83 20.59
N ASP A 94 8.93 -5.42 21.73
CA ASP A 94 7.67 -5.86 22.33
C ASP A 94 6.51 -4.86 22.11
N SER A 95 6.75 -3.78 21.37
CA SER A 95 5.72 -2.77 21.10
C SER A 95 4.53 -3.35 20.36
N GLN A 96 3.33 -3.00 20.81
CA GLN A 96 2.06 -3.32 20.14
C GLN A 96 1.93 -2.73 18.73
N PHE A 97 2.76 -1.74 18.37
CA PHE A 97 2.78 -1.07 17.06
C PHE A 97 3.92 -1.53 16.15
N LEU A 98 4.57 -2.65 16.47
CA LEU A 98 5.69 -3.17 15.70
C LEU A 98 5.33 -3.38 14.22
N ALA A 99 4.12 -3.88 13.93
CA ALA A 99 3.63 -4.06 12.57
C ALA A 99 3.46 -2.72 11.83
N GLU A 100 2.96 -1.68 12.49
CA GLU A 100 2.80 -0.34 11.96
C GLU A 100 4.15 0.31 11.67
N TYR A 101 5.13 0.16 12.57
CA TYR A 101 6.50 0.61 12.33
C TYR A 101 7.09 -0.02 11.08
N PHE A 102 6.98 -1.34 10.93
CA PHE A 102 7.44 -2.01 9.73
C PHE A 102 6.73 -1.52 8.45
N ARG A 103 5.40 -1.32 8.48
CA ARG A 103 4.66 -0.76 7.34
C ARG A 103 5.15 0.64 6.96
N LEU A 104 5.36 1.51 7.94
CA LEU A 104 5.81 2.89 7.72
C LEU A 104 7.27 2.94 7.22
N LEU A 105 8.14 2.07 7.75
CA LEU A 105 9.51 1.90 7.24
C LEU A 105 9.49 1.42 5.78
N SER A 106 8.72 0.36 5.49
CA SER A 106 8.60 -0.16 4.14
C SER A 106 8.08 0.89 3.17
N PHE A 107 7.04 1.64 3.56
CA PHE A 107 6.54 2.76 2.76
C PHE A 107 7.62 3.80 2.49
N SER A 108 8.38 4.21 3.52
CA SER A 108 9.48 5.19 3.41
C SER A 108 10.57 4.73 2.44
N LEU A 109 10.97 3.46 2.52
CA LEU A 109 12.01 2.88 1.67
C LEU A 109 11.52 2.71 0.22
N ILE A 110 10.27 2.26 0.03
CA ILE A 110 9.62 2.16 -1.29
C ILE A 110 9.50 3.54 -1.93
N PHE A 111 9.08 4.56 -1.17
CA PHE A 111 8.93 5.93 -1.65
C PHE A 111 10.23 6.44 -2.29
N GLN A 112 11.37 6.16 -1.63
CA GLN A 112 12.71 6.61 -2.04
C GLN A 112 13.46 5.62 -2.92
N SER A 113 12.84 4.50 -3.28
CA SER A 113 13.45 3.43 -4.06
C SER A 113 14.70 2.82 -3.44
N LYS A 114 14.75 2.76 -2.11
CA LYS A 114 15.80 2.10 -1.31
C LYS A 114 15.55 0.59 -1.22
N TRP A 115 15.44 -0.08 -2.37
CA TRP A 115 15.01 -1.47 -2.48
C TRP A 115 15.90 -2.47 -1.72
N LYS A 116 17.21 -2.21 -1.68
CA LYS A 116 18.16 -3.08 -0.95
C LYS A 116 17.93 -3.08 0.56
N GLU A 117 17.47 -1.96 1.11
CA GLU A 117 17.20 -1.81 2.55
C GLU A 117 15.90 -2.50 2.99
N LEU A 118 15.02 -2.81 2.04
CA LEU A 118 13.81 -3.61 2.30
C LEU A 118 14.13 -5.10 2.48
N LEU A 119 15.30 -5.58 2.03
CA LEU A 119 15.63 -7.00 2.13
C LEU A 119 15.85 -7.37 3.60
N PRO A 120 15.31 -8.50 4.07
CA PRO A 120 15.47 -8.92 5.46
C PRO A 120 16.95 -9.11 5.78
N SER A 121 17.36 -8.58 6.93
CA SER A 121 18.67 -8.81 7.52
C SER A 121 18.54 -9.76 8.71
N SER A 122 19.65 -10.34 9.17
CA SER A 122 19.66 -11.21 10.37
C SER A 122 19.11 -10.53 11.64
N SER A 123 18.98 -9.21 11.63
CA SER A 123 18.50 -8.41 12.77
C SER A 123 16.99 -8.22 12.82
N TYR A 124 16.24 -8.47 11.73
CA TYR A 124 14.79 -8.23 11.68
C TYR A 124 14.07 -9.25 10.79
N TYR A 125 13.19 -10.05 11.38
CA TYR A 125 12.33 -10.99 10.64
C TYR A 125 10.98 -10.32 10.33
N PHE A 126 10.56 -10.35 9.08
CA PHE A 126 9.31 -9.76 8.61
C PHE A 126 8.35 -10.86 8.18
N PHE A 127 7.09 -10.73 8.58
CA PHE A 127 6.01 -11.44 7.91
C PHE A 127 5.77 -10.71 6.57
N ASP A 128 5.97 -11.39 5.44
CA ASP A 128 5.82 -10.82 4.08
C ASP A 128 4.50 -11.23 3.41
N PRO A 129 3.33 -10.74 3.88
CA PRO A 129 2.04 -11.16 3.35
C PRO A 129 1.82 -10.74 1.90
N ASP A 130 2.57 -9.73 1.43
CA ASP A 130 2.35 -9.06 0.14
C ASP A 130 3.53 -9.26 -0.83
N SER A 131 4.46 -10.17 -0.53
CA SER A 131 5.64 -10.46 -1.36
C SER A 131 6.51 -9.21 -1.63
N VAL A 132 6.55 -8.28 -0.67
CA VAL A 132 7.38 -7.06 -0.69
C VAL A 132 8.84 -7.42 -0.90
N PHE A 133 9.32 -8.54 -0.37
CA PHE A 133 10.71 -8.96 -0.53
C PHE A 133 11.03 -9.50 -1.91
N LEU A 134 10.07 -10.16 -2.55
CA LEU A 134 10.22 -10.58 -3.94
C LEU A 134 10.38 -9.36 -4.84
N LEU A 135 9.51 -8.35 -4.63
CA LEU A 135 9.58 -7.10 -5.37
C LEU A 135 10.86 -6.31 -5.05
N ALA A 136 11.24 -6.20 -3.78
CA ALA A 136 12.48 -5.55 -3.36
C ALA A 136 13.71 -6.23 -3.98
N ARG A 137 13.74 -7.56 -4.02
CA ARG A 137 14.83 -8.31 -4.65
C ARG A 137 14.92 -7.99 -6.13
N ALA A 138 13.80 -8.05 -6.85
CA ALA A 138 13.74 -7.74 -8.28
C ALA A 138 14.15 -6.29 -8.57
N PHE A 139 13.56 -5.32 -7.85
CA PHE A 139 13.82 -3.89 -8.07
C PHE A 139 15.17 -3.42 -7.51
N SER A 140 15.82 -4.18 -6.63
CA SER A 140 17.19 -3.87 -6.22
C SER A 140 18.24 -4.05 -7.32
N GLN A 141 17.88 -4.73 -8.41
CA GLN A 141 18.75 -5.00 -9.57
C GLN A 141 18.67 -3.93 -10.66
N ILE A 142 17.69 -3.02 -10.58
CA ILE A 142 17.53 -1.96 -11.59
C ILE A 142 18.19 -0.67 -11.13
N GLU A 143 18.47 0.21 -12.09
CA GLU A 143 18.90 1.57 -11.80
C GLU A 143 17.83 2.33 -11.00
N LYS A 144 18.28 3.30 -10.19
CA LYS A 144 17.38 4.15 -9.43
C LYS A 144 16.48 4.92 -10.39
N ASP A 145 15.19 4.92 -10.10
CA ASP A 145 14.22 5.64 -10.89
C ASP A 145 14.38 7.15 -10.70
N THR A 146 14.17 7.89 -11.78
CA THR A 146 14.31 9.36 -11.78
C THR A 146 13.17 10.00 -12.55
N ILE A 147 13.03 11.30 -12.37
CA ILE A 147 12.01 12.11 -13.03
C ILE A 147 12.66 13.31 -13.70
N VAL A 148 12.29 13.55 -14.95
CA VAL A 148 12.70 14.70 -15.75
C VAL A 148 11.46 15.54 -16.04
N PHE A 149 11.52 16.80 -15.66
CA PHE A 149 10.50 17.81 -15.99
C PHE A 149 11.03 18.64 -17.15
N TRP A 150 10.48 18.45 -18.35
CA TRP A 150 10.84 19.26 -19.52
C TRP A 150 10.17 20.65 -19.48
N LYS A 151 9.13 20.81 -18.65
CA LYS A 151 8.46 22.08 -18.31
C LYS A 151 8.12 22.12 -16.82
N GLU A 152 7.99 23.33 -16.27
CA GLU A 152 7.52 23.55 -14.89
C GLU A 152 6.08 23.08 -14.67
N ALA A 153 5.25 23.22 -15.70
CA ALA A 153 3.88 22.75 -15.72
C ALA A 153 3.49 22.33 -17.14
N ASP A 154 2.63 21.32 -17.23
CA ASP A 154 2.03 20.85 -18.48
C ASP A 154 0.55 20.56 -18.28
N THR A 155 -0.24 20.71 -19.34
CA THR A 155 -1.69 20.52 -19.30
C THR A 155 -2.09 19.47 -20.32
N LEU A 156 -2.69 18.39 -19.84
CA LEU A 156 -3.08 17.24 -20.65
C LEU A 156 -4.59 17.10 -20.66
N SER A 157 -5.17 16.91 -21.85
CA SER A 157 -6.55 16.45 -21.94
C SER A 157 -6.66 15.00 -21.50
N PHE A 158 -7.74 14.64 -20.79
CA PHE A 158 -8.03 13.25 -20.44
C PHE A 158 -9.43 12.82 -20.88
N PHE A 159 -9.64 11.51 -20.93
CA PHE A 159 -10.97 10.91 -21.08
C PHE A 159 -11.45 10.37 -19.74
N THR A 160 -12.76 10.29 -19.56
CA THR A 160 -13.37 9.62 -18.41
C THR A 160 -14.05 8.35 -18.86
N ALA A 161 -13.76 7.25 -18.19
CA ALA A 161 -14.62 6.09 -18.26
C ALA A 161 -16.02 6.42 -17.68
N PRO A 162 -17.07 5.67 -18.03
CA PRO A 162 -18.38 5.73 -17.36
C PRO A 162 -18.33 5.61 -15.84
N SER A 163 -17.32 4.92 -15.28
CA SER A 163 -17.06 4.84 -13.84
C SER A 163 -16.50 6.14 -13.23
N GLY A 164 -16.18 7.15 -14.04
CA GLY A 164 -15.47 8.36 -13.63
C GLY A 164 -13.95 8.24 -13.62
N ALA A 165 -13.40 7.05 -13.91
CA ALA A 165 -11.95 6.84 -13.96
C ALA A 165 -11.29 7.69 -15.05
N ILE A 166 -10.19 8.36 -14.70
CA ILE A 166 -9.43 9.21 -15.61
C ILE A 166 -8.52 8.31 -16.47
N ILE A 167 -8.56 8.54 -17.77
CA ILE A 167 -7.74 7.86 -18.77
C ILE A 167 -6.81 8.89 -19.40
N VAL A 168 -5.50 8.68 -19.25
CA VAL A 168 -4.46 9.52 -19.84
C VAL A 168 -3.67 8.74 -20.89
N LYS A 169 -3.24 9.46 -21.94
CA LYS A 169 -2.29 8.92 -22.91
C LYS A 169 -0.88 9.06 -22.36
N VAL A 170 -0.13 7.97 -22.41
CA VAL A 170 1.27 7.92 -22.00
C VAL A 170 2.11 7.30 -23.12
N LEU A 171 3.42 7.54 -23.12
CA LEU A 171 4.36 6.78 -23.94
C LEU A 171 5.13 5.81 -23.03
N VAL A 172 5.02 4.51 -23.30
CA VAL A 172 5.80 3.46 -22.64
C VAL A 172 6.90 3.06 -23.61
N ASN A 173 8.16 3.37 -23.28
CA ASN A 173 9.31 3.19 -24.17
C ASN A 173 9.03 3.74 -25.60
N GLY A 174 8.43 4.93 -25.67
CA GLY A 174 8.08 5.60 -26.94
C GLY A 174 6.77 5.15 -27.60
N ARG A 175 6.08 4.12 -27.09
CA ARG A 175 4.81 3.63 -27.67
C ARG A 175 3.60 4.15 -26.91
N ALA A 176 2.65 4.72 -27.64
CA ALA A 176 1.44 5.31 -27.04
C ALA A 176 0.53 4.25 -26.41
N ARG A 177 0.09 4.49 -25.16
CA ARG A 177 -0.83 3.64 -24.42
C ARG A 177 -1.83 4.50 -23.63
N ASN A 178 -3.04 3.98 -23.45
CA ASN A 178 -4.02 4.58 -22.53
C ASN A 178 -3.89 3.92 -21.17
N PHE A 179 -3.58 4.73 -20.16
CA PHE A 179 -3.48 4.26 -18.78
C PHE A 179 -4.58 4.90 -17.94
N TRP A 180 -5.10 4.13 -16.98
CA TRP A 180 -5.85 4.71 -15.88
C TRP A 180 -4.93 5.51 -14.98
N PHE A 181 -5.36 6.71 -14.61
CA PHE A 181 -4.71 7.49 -13.57
C PHE A 181 -5.32 7.11 -12.23
N ASP A 182 -4.57 6.38 -11.40
CA ASP A 182 -5.08 5.76 -10.17
C ASP A 182 -4.14 6.00 -8.98
N THR A 183 -4.50 6.97 -8.14
CA THR A 183 -3.80 7.26 -6.89
C THR A 183 -4.00 6.17 -5.82
N GLY A 184 -4.92 5.23 -6.02
CA GLY A 184 -5.25 4.15 -5.08
C GLY A 184 -4.44 2.86 -5.27
N THR A 185 -3.65 2.77 -6.35
CA THR A 185 -2.75 1.62 -6.57
C THR A 185 -1.31 2.04 -6.27
N ASN A 186 -0.57 1.25 -5.46
CA ASN A 186 0.82 1.58 -5.07
C ASN A 186 1.80 1.61 -6.26
N TYR A 187 1.74 0.60 -7.12
CA TYR A 187 2.65 0.43 -8.26
C TYR A 187 1.95 0.71 -9.58
N THR A 188 2.70 1.23 -10.56
CA THR A 188 2.23 1.21 -11.94
C THR A 188 2.06 -0.23 -12.40
N ILE A 189 0.92 -0.53 -13.03
CA ILE A 189 0.59 -1.84 -13.58
C ILE A 189 0.52 -1.72 -15.10
N VAL A 190 1.07 -2.70 -15.80
CA VAL A 190 0.98 -2.81 -17.25
C VAL A 190 0.37 -4.15 -17.63
N SER A 191 -0.35 -4.17 -18.74
CA SER A 191 -0.89 -5.39 -19.31
C SER A 191 0.24 -6.26 -19.90
N SER A 192 0.03 -7.58 -20.04
CA SER A 192 0.99 -8.47 -20.69
C SER A 192 1.27 -8.05 -22.14
N LYS A 193 0.24 -7.60 -22.86
CA LYS A 193 0.39 -6.99 -24.20
C LYS A 193 1.26 -5.74 -24.21
N THR A 194 1.13 -4.88 -23.21
CA THR A 194 2.01 -3.70 -23.09
C THR A 194 3.45 -4.10 -22.81
N ALA A 195 3.65 -5.12 -21.97
CA ALA A 195 4.98 -5.63 -21.69
C ALA A 195 5.66 -6.17 -22.96
N GLU A 196 4.92 -6.94 -23.77
CA GLU A 196 5.39 -7.47 -25.05
C GLU A 196 5.66 -6.35 -26.06
N ASP A 197 4.63 -5.55 -26.40
CA ASP A 197 4.73 -4.54 -27.45
C ASP A 197 5.82 -3.49 -27.14
N CYS A 198 6.02 -3.15 -25.87
CA CYS A 198 6.97 -2.12 -25.42
C CYS A 198 8.33 -2.70 -24.98
N ASN A 199 8.57 -4.01 -25.19
CA ASN A 199 9.82 -4.70 -24.86
C ASN A 199 10.27 -4.48 -23.40
N LEU A 200 9.34 -4.69 -22.46
CA LEU A 200 9.62 -4.58 -21.03
C LEU A 200 10.37 -5.82 -20.53
N PRO A 201 11.50 -5.66 -19.82
CA PRO A 201 12.29 -6.79 -19.31
C PRO A 201 11.61 -7.45 -18.11
N ILE A 202 11.59 -8.77 -18.07
CA ILE A 202 11.10 -9.52 -16.91
C ILE A 202 12.22 -9.60 -15.87
N LEU A 203 11.99 -9.10 -14.66
CA LEU A 203 13.00 -9.06 -13.60
C LEU A 203 13.02 -10.32 -12.72
N SER A 204 11.92 -11.06 -12.70
CA SER A 204 11.81 -12.34 -11.99
C SER A 204 10.79 -13.23 -12.69
N THR A 205 11.08 -14.52 -12.76
CA THR A 205 10.10 -15.54 -13.19
C THR A 205 9.18 -15.96 -12.04
N GLU A 206 9.54 -15.63 -10.80
CA GLU A 206 8.67 -15.81 -9.65
C GLU A 206 7.55 -14.78 -9.67
N LYS A 207 6.32 -15.26 -9.54
CA LYS A 207 5.13 -14.41 -9.49
C LYS A 207 4.87 -13.96 -8.06
N SER A 208 4.69 -12.65 -7.87
CA SER A 208 4.13 -12.09 -6.64
C SER A 208 2.60 -12.06 -6.73
N LYS A 209 1.92 -11.82 -5.61
CA LYS A 209 0.48 -11.63 -5.55
C LYS A 209 0.17 -10.17 -5.25
N ALA A 210 -0.56 -9.50 -6.14
CA ALA A 210 -1.16 -8.21 -5.84
C ALA A 210 -2.59 -8.42 -5.33
N ILE A 211 -2.94 -7.76 -4.22
CA ILE A 211 -4.31 -7.73 -3.70
C ILE A 211 -5.07 -6.62 -4.43
N THR A 212 -6.21 -6.95 -5.02
CA THR A 212 -7.12 -5.97 -5.63
C THR A 212 -8.03 -5.33 -4.57
N LEU A 213 -8.69 -4.23 -4.93
CA LEU A 213 -9.73 -3.60 -4.09
C LEU A 213 -10.87 -4.56 -3.69
N THR A 214 -11.03 -5.67 -4.42
CA THR A 214 -12.04 -6.71 -4.17
C THR A 214 -11.49 -7.90 -3.38
N ASN A 215 -10.30 -7.77 -2.76
CA ASN A 215 -9.56 -8.84 -2.07
C ASN A 215 -9.17 -10.05 -2.93
N PHE A 216 -9.29 -9.94 -4.27
CA PHE A 216 -8.78 -10.98 -5.16
C PHE A 216 -7.25 -10.85 -5.29
N ARG A 217 -6.57 -11.99 -5.31
CA ARG A 217 -5.12 -12.04 -5.50
C ARG A 217 -4.81 -12.35 -6.95
N VAL A 218 -4.14 -11.43 -7.62
CA VAL A 218 -3.75 -11.57 -9.02
C VAL A 218 -2.24 -11.80 -9.09
N ASP A 219 -1.82 -12.71 -9.96
CA ASP A 219 -0.40 -12.91 -10.27
C ASP A 219 0.18 -11.65 -10.90
N VAL A 220 1.29 -11.18 -10.32
CA VAL A 220 2.07 -10.07 -10.87
C VAL A 220 3.50 -10.50 -11.12
N ILE A 221 4.06 -9.98 -12.21
CA ILE A 221 5.47 -10.20 -12.57
C ILE A 221 6.20 -8.86 -12.49
N PRO A 222 7.29 -8.74 -11.71
CA PRO A 222 8.04 -7.50 -11.62
C PRO A 222 8.76 -7.18 -12.93
N THR A 223 8.66 -5.93 -13.36
CA THR A 223 9.33 -5.37 -14.53
C THR A 223 9.72 -3.90 -14.26
N TYR A 224 10.30 -3.23 -15.26
CA TYR A 224 10.45 -1.79 -15.21
C TYR A 224 10.26 -1.18 -16.60
N ILE A 225 9.80 0.08 -16.62
CA ILE A 225 9.70 0.88 -17.82
C ILE A 225 10.95 1.77 -17.88
N ARG A 226 11.71 1.69 -18.99
CA ARG A 226 12.91 2.51 -19.17
C ARG A 226 12.57 3.98 -19.27
N SER A 227 11.55 4.31 -20.06
CA SER A 227 11.01 5.67 -20.20
C SER A 227 9.47 5.62 -20.25
N LEU A 228 8.85 6.26 -19.25
CA LEU A 228 7.41 6.47 -19.17
C LEU A 228 7.14 7.98 -19.27
N LYS A 229 6.65 8.43 -20.43
CA LYS A 229 6.34 9.84 -20.68
C LYS A 229 4.85 10.12 -20.48
N ILE A 230 4.54 11.15 -19.70
CA ILE A 230 3.18 11.65 -19.44
C ILE A 230 3.19 13.15 -19.71
N GLY A 231 2.71 13.57 -20.88
CA GLY A 231 2.91 14.96 -21.32
C GLY A 231 4.39 15.29 -21.42
N GLU A 232 4.82 16.42 -20.88
CA GLU A 232 6.22 16.87 -20.82
C GLU A 232 6.97 16.44 -19.54
N ILE A 233 6.52 15.36 -18.91
CA ILE A 233 7.24 14.70 -17.81
C ILE A 233 7.66 13.32 -18.26
N GLU A 234 8.92 12.98 -17.98
CA GLU A 234 9.48 11.69 -18.30
C GLU A 234 10.01 11.02 -17.03
N LEU A 235 9.46 9.85 -16.76
CA LEU A 235 9.84 9.01 -15.64
C LEU A 235 10.77 7.91 -16.16
N LEU A 236 11.98 7.85 -15.65
CA LEU A 236 13.00 6.90 -16.09
C LEU A 236 13.13 5.75 -15.11
N ASN A 237 13.42 4.55 -15.64
CA ASN A 237 13.68 3.33 -14.89
C ASN A 237 12.59 2.99 -13.84
N GLN A 238 11.32 3.20 -14.20
CA GLN A 238 10.19 3.08 -13.28
C GLN A 238 9.87 1.62 -12.97
N PRO A 239 9.96 1.17 -11.70
CA PRO A 239 9.50 -0.15 -11.29
C PRO A 239 7.99 -0.28 -11.51
N CYS A 240 7.56 -1.38 -12.10
CA CYS A 240 6.14 -1.65 -12.34
C CYS A 240 5.86 -3.16 -12.37
N LEU A 241 4.57 -3.50 -12.46
CA LEU A 241 4.08 -4.86 -12.39
C LEU A 241 3.35 -5.24 -13.68
N ILE A 242 3.66 -6.39 -14.24
CA ILE A 242 2.90 -6.98 -15.35
C ILE A 242 1.75 -7.78 -14.76
N VAL A 243 0.55 -7.54 -15.27
CA VAL A 243 -0.65 -8.34 -15.01
C VAL A 243 -1.15 -8.90 -16.34
N ASP A 244 -1.68 -10.11 -16.31
CA ASP A 244 -2.32 -10.71 -17.48
C ASP A 244 -3.49 -9.83 -17.99
N ASP A 245 -3.57 -9.65 -19.31
CA ASP A 245 -4.58 -8.83 -19.98
C ASP A 245 -6.02 -9.18 -19.56
N PHE A 246 -6.34 -10.45 -19.34
CA PHE A 246 -7.68 -10.86 -18.90
C PHE A 246 -7.97 -10.35 -17.48
N ASN A 247 -6.99 -10.41 -16.58
CA ASN A 247 -7.14 -9.90 -15.22
C ASN A 247 -7.21 -8.37 -15.18
N LEU A 248 -6.48 -7.68 -16.06
CA LEU A 248 -6.63 -6.24 -16.23
C LEU A 248 -8.05 -5.95 -16.74
N LYS A 249 -8.53 -6.67 -17.76
CA LYS A 249 -9.90 -6.56 -18.29
C LYS A 249 -10.98 -6.89 -17.25
N LEU A 250 -10.79 -7.88 -16.37
CA LEU A 250 -11.66 -8.18 -15.21
C LEU A 250 -11.83 -7.01 -14.24
N ARG A 251 -10.78 -6.19 -14.03
CA ARG A 251 -10.94 -4.91 -13.33
C ARG A 251 -11.73 -3.86 -14.15
N LEU A 252 -11.73 -3.97 -15.48
CA LEU A 252 -12.36 -3.04 -16.43
C LEU A 252 -13.81 -3.40 -16.80
N PHE A 253 -14.27 -4.64 -16.60
CA PHE A 253 -15.58 -5.13 -17.09
C PHE A 253 -16.82 -4.41 -16.51
N ALA A 254 -16.66 -3.47 -15.57
CA ALA A 254 -17.74 -2.62 -15.08
C ALA A 254 -17.97 -1.34 -15.91
N SER A 255 -17.20 -1.08 -16.98
CA SER A 255 -17.04 0.29 -17.48
C SER A 255 -17.41 0.60 -18.95
N ASN A 256 -17.92 -0.33 -19.78
CA ASN A 256 -18.42 -0.02 -21.15
C ASN A 256 -17.52 0.95 -21.98
N ILE A 257 -16.20 0.84 -21.84
CA ILE A 257 -15.25 1.74 -22.49
C ILE A 257 -14.91 1.19 -23.88
N SER A 258 -15.07 2.00 -24.94
CA SER A 258 -14.62 1.65 -26.31
C SER A 258 -13.11 1.78 -26.51
N THR A 259 -12.41 2.35 -25.53
CA THR A 259 -10.98 2.62 -25.52
C THR A 259 -10.26 1.53 -24.74
N GLU A 260 -9.32 0.84 -25.38
CA GLU A 260 -8.52 -0.20 -24.73
C GLU A 260 -7.59 0.45 -23.69
N ILE A 261 -7.63 -0.07 -22.45
CA ILE A 261 -6.78 0.32 -21.34
C ILE A 261 -5.68 -0.71 -21.20
N TYR A 262 -4.45 -0.20 -21.19
CA TYR A 262 -3.23 -1.00 -21.29
C TYR A 262 -2.39 -0.99 -20.00
N GLY A 263 -2.82 -0.20 -19.02
CA GLY A 263 -2.14 -0.10 -17.74
C GLY A 263 -2.84 0.85 -16.77
N ILE A 264 -2.24 0.96 -15.59
CA ILE A 264 -2.66 1.80 -14.48
C ILE A 264 -1.41 2.55 -14.02
N LEU A 265 -1.44 3.87 -14.01
CA LEU A 265 -0.45 4.71 -13.36
C LEU A 265 -0.71 4.68 -11.86
N GLY A 266 0.22 4.07 -11.12
CA GLY A 266 0.14 3.96 -9.67
C GLY A 266 0.92 5.05 -8.95
N TRP A 267 0.69 5.15 -7.65
CA TRP A 267 1.24 6.18 -6.77
C TRP A 267 2.76 6.30 -6.84
N LYS A 268 3.53 5.19 -6.93
CA LYS A 268 4.99 5.25 -7.04
C LYS A 268 5.48 6.13 -8.20
N SER A 269 4.78 6.11 -9.33
CA SER A 269 5.11 6.93 -10.51
C SER A 269 4.56 8.35 -10.38
N LEU A 270 3.48 8.55 -9.62
CA LEU A 270 2.79 9.82 -9.48
C LEU A 270 3.37 10.70 -8.38
N GLN A 271 3.79 10.12 -7.25
CA GLN A 271 4.07 10.80 -5.98
C GLN A 271 5.10 11.95 -6.02
N ASN A 272 5.94 12.01 -7.06
CA ASN A 272 6.96 13.07 -7.24
C ASN A 272 6.47 14.25 -8.10
N CYS A 273 5.19 14.30 -8.44
CA CYS A 273 4.57 15.37 -9.21
C CYS A 273 3.46 16.03 -8.39
N LYS A 274 3.18 17.31 -8.69
CA LYS A 274 1.94 17.96 -8.28
C LYS A 274 0.91 17.79 -9.40
N PHE A 275 -0.27 17.32 -9.07
CA PHE A 275 -1.38 17.19 -10.01
C PHE A 275 -2.55 18.11 -9.64
N THR A 276 -3.25 18.60 -10.64
CA THR A 276 -4.56 19.24 -10.49
C THR A 276 -5.49 18.67 -11.54
N ILE A 277 -6.60 18.11 -11.09
CA ILE A 277 -7.60 17.50 -11.95
C ILE A 277 -8.78 18.47 -12.05
N ASP A 278 -9.06 18.94 -13.26
CA ASP A 278 -10.27 19.69 -13.57
C ASP A 278 -11.20 18.79 -14.40
N TYR A 279 -12.16 18.17 -13.72
CA TYR A 279 -13.17 17.30 -14.34
C TYR A 279 -14.09 18.04 -15.31
N LYS A 280 -14.39 19.32 -15.04
CA LYS A 280 -15.30 20.12 -15.87
C LYS A 280 -14.69 20.36 -17.25
N ASN A 281 -13.41 20.75 -17.27
CA ASN A 281 -12.68 21.03 -18.50
C ASN A 281 -11.94 19.80 -19.07
N ARG A 282 -11.96 18.67 -18.34
CA ARG A 282 -11.26 17.41 -18.69
C ARG A 282 -9.77 17.59 -18.91
N ILE A 283 -9.15 18.37 -18.02
CA ILE A 283 -7.71 18.64 -18.05
C ILE A 283 -7.03 18.18 -16.77
N LEU A 284 -5.90 17.50 -16.95
CA LEU A 284 -4.96 17.13 -15.91
C LEU A 284 -3.76 18.07 -16.04
N ILE A 285 -3.54 18.90 -15.05
CA ILE A 285 -2.35 19.75 -14.96
C ILE A 285 -1.32 18.98 -14.14
N ILE A 286 -0.13 18.78 -14.71
CA ILE A 286 1.00 18.18 -14.01
C ILE A 286 2.10 19.22 -13.85
N GLN A 287 2.63 19.34 -12.65
CA GLN A 287 3.62 20.37 -12.31
C GLN A 287 4.77 19.78 -11.51
N LYS A 288 5.93 20.41 -11.63
CA LYS A 288 7.02 20.20 -10.69
C LYS A 288 6.56 20.63 -9.30
N PRO A 289 6.68 19.77 -8.27
CA PRO A 289 6.26 20.14 -6.93
C PRO A 289 7.14 21.29 -6.42
N ARG A 290 6.50 22.30 -5.84
CA ARG A 290 7.20 23.32 -5.05
C ARG A 290 7.11 22.91 -3.59
N TYR A 291 8.25 22.65 -2.97
CA TYR A 291 8.34 22.44 -1.52
C TYR A 291 8.35 23.81 -0.83
N GLU A 292 7.30 24.60 -1.05
CA GLU A 292 7.08 25.82 -0.27
C GLU A 292 6.42 25.38 1.04
N TYR A 293 7.22 25.27 2.11
CA TYR A 293 6.70 25.15 3.46
C TYR A 293 5.81 26.36 3.74
N ARG A 294 4.53 26.13 4.01
CA ARG A 294 3.65 27.07 4.72
C ARG A 294 3.27 26.45 6.05
#